data_AF-A0A971QX16-F1
#
_entry.id   AF-A0A971QX16-F1
#
_cell.length_a   1.000
_cell.length_b   1.000
_cell.length_c   1.000
_cell.angle_alpha   90.00
_cell.angle_beta   90.00
_cell.angle_gamma   90.00
#
_symmetry.space_group_name_H-M   'P 1'
#
loop_
_entity.id
_entity.type
_entity.pdbx_description
1 polymer ?
#
loop_
_entity_poly.entity_id
_entity_poly.type
_entity_poly.pdbx_seq_one_letter_code
_entity_poly.pdbx_strand_id
1 'polypeptide(L)'
;MSEKITSIRLCEETTGEERRVQTVAIEKSGDLVVYGLDSGPFVEKYHGDWDYEYWFTVPGEYKDTILLLLLKERFSSFLEVEGWLTSKGIKCQRGFM
;
A
#
# COMPACT_ATOMS: atom_id res chain seq x y z
N MET A 1 -18.73 -10.90 -3.19
CA MET A 1 -17.98 -9.81 -3.87
C MET A 1 -16.81 -9.52 -2.95
N SER A 2 -15.57 -9.46 -3.45
CA SER A 2 -14.49 -8.97 -2.60
C SER A 2 -14.78 -7.52 -2.25
N GLU A 3 -14.74 -7.19 -0.96
CA GLU A 3 -14.92 -5.82 -0.52
C GLU A 3 -13.81 -4.94 -1.12
N LYS A 4 -14.15 -3.69 -1.44
CA LYS A 4 -13.18 -2.74 -1.96
C LYS A 4 -12.12 -2.49 -0.89
N ILE A 5 -10.87 -2.84 -1.20
CA ILE A 5 -9.74 -2.56 -0.33
C ILE A 5 -9.42 -1.07 -0.43
N THR A 6 -9.44 -0.36 0.70
CA THR A 6 -9.05 1.05 0.79
C THR A 6 -7.77 1.26 1.58
N SER A 7 -7.23 0.23 2.24
CA SER A 7 -5.97 0.29 2.97
C SER A 7 -5.27 -1.06 3.02
N ILE A 8 -3.94 -1.07 2.95
CA ILE A 8 -3.09 -2.26 3.05
C ILE A 8 -1.91 -1.97 3.99
N ARG A 9 -1.61 -2.93 4.88
CA ARG A 9 -0.36 -2.93 5.64
C ARG A 9 0.79 -3.34 4.72
N LEU A 10 1.78 -2.46 4.58
CA LEU A 10 3.01 -2.72 3.81
C LEU A 10 4.04 -3.48 4.65
N CYS A 11 4.18 -3.11 5.92
CA CYS A 11 5.13 -3.69 6.85
C CYS A 11 4.54 -3.64 8.27
N GLU A 12 4.71 -4.72 9.01
CA GLU A 12 4.49 -4.76 10.46
C GLU A 12 5.53 -5.69 11.06
N GLU A 13 6.50 -5.11 11.76
CA GLU A 13 7.65 -5.80 12.33
C GLU A 13 7.76 -5.45 13.80
N THR A 14 8.04 -6.46 14.63
CA THR A 14 8.32 -6.29 16.07
C THR A 14 9.56 -7.09 16.42
N THR A 15 10.56 -6.45 17.01
CA THR A 15 11.79 -7.09 17.48
C THR A 15 12.11 -6.59 18.88
N GLY A 16 11.83 -7.41 19.89
CA GLY A 16 11.91 -6.97 21.29
C GLY A 16 10.90 -5.86 21.55
N GLU A 17 11.39 -4.71 22.00
CA GLU A 17 10.58 -3.50 22.25
C GLU A 17 10.50 -2.57 21.03
N GLU A 18 11.25 -2.88 19.96
CA GLU A 18 11.18 -2.14 18.71
C GLU A 18 9.98 -2.59 17.89
N ARG A 19 9.27 -1.62 17.29
CA ARG A 19 8.15 -1.86 16.39
C ARG A 19 8.21 -0.90 15.22
N ARG A 20 7.93 -1.42 14.02
CA ARG A 20 7.75 -0.64 12.80
C ARG A 20 6.45 -1.06 12.14
N VAL A 21 5.65 -0.07 11.75
CA VAL A 21 4.37 -0.29 11.09
C VAL A 21 4.22 0.69 9.95
N GLN A 22 3.87 0.21 8.75
CA GLN A 22 3.64 1.05 7.57
C GLN A 22 2.37 0.63 6.83
N THR A 23 1.58 1.61 6.43
CA THR A 23 0.32 1.43 5.70
C THR A 23 0.27 2.34 4.49
N VAL A 24 -0.35 1.84 3.43
CA VAL A 24 -0.85 2.65 2.33
C VAL A 24 -2.38 2.63 2.35
N ALA A 25 -3.00 3.80 2.20
CA ALA A 25 -4.45 3.96 2.16
C ALA A 25 -4.90 4.90 1.05
N ILE A 26 -6.12 4.71 0.57
CA ILE A 26 -6.83 5.67 -0.28
C ILE A 26 -7.86 6.37 0.62
N GLU A 27 -7.66 7.67 0.82
CA GLU A 27 -8.55 8.51 1.62
C GLU A 27 -9.88 8.79 0.91
N LYS A 28 -10.86 9.30 1.65
CA LYS A 28 -12.17 9.68 1.10
C LYS A 28 -12.06 10.76 0.00
N SER A 29 -11.03 11.62 0.07
CA SER A 29 -10.70 12.61 -0.98
C SER A 29 -10.24 11.96 -2.28
N GLY A 30 -9.82 10.69 -2.25
CA GLY A 30 -9.24 9.98 -3.38
C GLY A 30 -7.70 10.03 -3.41
N ASP A 31 -7.08 10.76 -2.48
CA ASP A 31 -5.63 10.81 -2.31
C ASP A 31 -5.08 9.48 -1.82
N LEU A 32 -3.85 9.18 -2.22
CA LEU A 32 -3.09 8.04 -1.69
C LEU A 32 -2.21 8.54 -0.55
N VAL A 33 -2.37 7.97 0.64
CA VAL A 33 -1.55 8.31 1.81
C VAL A 33 -0.71 7.10 2.19
N VAL A 34 0.59 7.30 2.34
CA VAL A 34 1.49 6.32 2.94
C VAL A 34 1.92 6.87 4.28
N TYR A 35 1.70 6.11 5.34
CA TYR A 35 1.99 6.53 6.69
C TYR A 35 2.55 5.37 7.52
N GLY A 36 3.31 5.70 8.54
CA GLY A 36 3.92 4.73 9.42
C GLY A 36 4.27 5.30 10.78
N LEU A 37 4.63 4.36 11.65
CA LEU A 37 5.05 4.57 13.02
C LEU A 37 6.24 3.65 13.26
N ASP A 38 7.33 4.23 13.73
CA ASP A 38 8.42 3.49 14.35
C ASP A 38 8.36 3.82 15.85
N SER A 39 8.50 2.81 16.72
CA SER A 39 8.51 2.98 18.18
C SER A 39 9.49 2.02 18.84
N GLY A 40 10.06 2.42 19.98
CA GLY A 40 10.93 1.58 20.79
C GLY A 40 12.18 2.31 21.30
N PRO A 41 13.06 1.61 22.04
CA PRO A 41 14.25 2.20 22.65
C PRO A 41 15.18 2.89 21.66
N PHE A 42 15.28 2.40 20.42
CA PHE A 42 16.06 3.06 19.38
C PHE A 42 15.45 4.41 19.01
N VAL A 43 14.13 4.50 18.87
CA VAL A 43 13.44 5.76 18.56
C VAL A 43 13.65 6.76 19.70
N GLU A 44 13.44 6.34 20.96
CA GLU A 44 13.66 7.20 22.13
C GLU A 44 15.10 7.75 22.18
N LYS A 45 16.09 6.90 21.90
CA LYS A 45 17.49 7.29 21.91
C LYS A 45 17.83 8.39 20.89
N TYR A 46 17.22 8.37 19.71
CA TYR A 46 17.57 9.29 18.61
C TYR A 46 16.58 10.44 18.41
N HIS A 47 15.33 10.27 18.83
CA HIS A 47 14.26 11.24 18.66
C HIS A 47 13.81 11.86 19.99
N GLY A 48 14.21 11.30 21.14
CA GLY A 48 13.82 11.79 22.46
C GLY A 48 12.37 11.47 22.84
N ASP A 49 11.69 10.67 22.02
CA ASP A 49 10.31 10.20 22.22
C ASP A 49 10.22 8.71 21.88
N TRP A 50 9.34 7.99 22.54
CA TRP A 50 9.22 6.53 22.40
C TRP A 50 8.73 6.12 21.01
N ASP A 51 8.01 7.01 20.33
CA ASP A 51 7.52 6.79 18.99
C ASP A 51 7.69 8.03 18.09
N TYR A 52 7.62 7.78 16.78
CA TYR A 52 7.61 8.82 15.77
C TYR A 52 6.74 8.39 14.59
N GLU A 53 5.83 9.28 14.20
CA GLU A 53 4.94 9.11 13.06
C GLU A 53 5.44 9.86 11.83
N TYR A 54 5.25 9.26 10.67
CA TYR A 54 5.61 9.85 9.39
C TYR A 54 4.59 9.53 8.32
N TRP A 55 4.39 10.45 7.38
CA TRP A 55 3.50 10.23 6.25
C TRP A 55 3.87 11.09 5.05
N PHE A 56 3.39 10.69 3.89
CA PHE A 56 3.28 11.54 2.72
C PHE A 56 1.97 11.28 1.99
N THR A 57 1.52 12.28 1.23
CA THR A 57 0.28 12.23 0.47
C THR A 57 0.60 12.42 -1.01
N VAL A 58 0.07 11.54 -1.84
CA VAL A 58 0.02 11.73 -3.29
C VAL A 58 -1.38 12.22 -3.66
N PRO A 59 -1.49 13.35 -4.37
CA PRO A 59 -2.78 13.84 -4.86
C PRO A 59 -3.52 12.78 -5.69
N GLY A 60 -4.84 12.70 -5.50
CA GLY A 60 -5.67 11.68 -6.14
C GLY A 60 -5.58 11.65 -7.67
N GLU A 61 -5.23 12.78 -8.30
CA GLU A 61 -5.02 12.88 -9.76
C GLU A 61 -3.86 12.00 -10.28
N TYR A 62 -2.87 11.68 -9.45
CA TYR A 62 -1.72 10.85 -9.81
C TYR A 62 -1.86 9.38 -9.42
N LYS A 63 -2.91 9.01 -8.66
CA LYS A 63 -3.09 7.63 -8.17
C LYS A 63 -3.17 6.62 -9.30
N ASP A 64 -3.88 6.95 -10.38
CA ASP A 64 -4.03 6.05 -11.53
C ASP A 64 -2.71 5.90 -12.30
N THR A 65 -1.88 6.96 -12.34
CA THR A 65 -0.51 6.88 -12.88
C THR A 65 0.34 5.90 -12.08
N ILE A 66 0.30 5.98 -10.74
CA ILE A 66 1.02 5.04 -9.87
C ILE A 66 0.54 3.60 -10.11
N LEU A 67 -0.78 3.39 -10.20
CA LEU A 67 -1.34 2.07 -10.47
C LEU A 67 -0.80 1.48 -11.77
N LEU A 68 -0.79 2.25 -12.87
CA LEU A 68 -0.29 1.79 -14.16
C LEU A 68 1.22 1.50 -14.12
N LEU A 69 2.01 2.31 -13.41
CA LEU A 69 3.44 2.07 -13.22
C LEU A 69 3.70 0.77 -12.46
N LEU A 70 3.00 0.55 -11.34
CA LEU A 70 3.11 -0.68 -10.54
C LEU A 70 2.66 -1.93 -11.32
N LEU A 71 1.60 -1.81 -12.13
CA LEU A 71 1.16 -2.91 -12.99
C LEU A 71 2.23 -3.26 -14.03
N LYS A 72 2.87 -2.26 -14.63
CA LYS A 72 3.97 -2.43 -15.59
C LYS A 72 5.20 -3.08 -14.94
N GLU A 73 5.50 -2.73 -13.70
CA GLU A 73 6.61 -3.35 -12.94
C GLU A 73 6.31 -4.80 -12.56
N ARG A 74 5.04 -5.10 -12.25
CA ARG A 74 4.63 -6.41 -11.73
C ARG A 74 4.34 -7.45 -12.82
N PHE A 75 3.82 -7.04 -13.97
CA PHE A 75 3.29 -7.94 -14.98
C PHE A 75 3.90 -7.68 -16.35
N SER A 76 4.14 -8.76 -17.08
CA SER A 76 4.74 -8.75 -18.42
C SER A 76 3.76 -9.11 -19.53
N SER A 77 2.58 -9.65 -19.19
CA SER A 77 1.61 -10.13 -20.17
C SER A 77 0.16 -9.95 -19.76
N PHE A 78 -0.71 -9.93 -20.77
CA PHE A 78 -2.17 -9.93 -20.62
C PHE A 78 -2.66 -11.09 -19.73
N LEU A 79 -2.11 -12.30 -19.93
CA LEU A 79 -2.53 -13.49 -19.20
C LEU A 79 -2.12 -13.47 -17.72
N GLU A 80 -0.98 -12.86 -17.39
CA GLU A 80 -0.56 -12.69 -15.99
C GLU A 80 -1.51 -11.78 -15.21
N VAL A 81 -1.95 -10.69 -15.83
CA VAL A 81 -2.92 -9.76 -15.22
C VAL A 81 -4.26 -10.47 -15.00
N GLU A 82 -4.79 -11.15 -16.01
CA GLU A 82 -6.05 -11.91 -15.92
C GLU A 82 -5.98 -13.00 -14.84
N GLY A 83 -4.90 -13.77 -14.83
CA GLY A 83 -4.66 -14.82 -13.82
C GLY A 83 -4.57 -14.25 -12.41
N TRP A 84 -3.89 -13.12 -12.23
CA TRP A 84 -3.80 -12.45 -10.94
C TRP A 84 -5.15 -11.93 -10.45
N LEU A 85 -5.94 -11.26 -11.31
CA LEU A 85 -7.28 -10.79 -10.97
C LEU A 85 -8.19 -11.95 -10.53
N THR A 86 -8.14 -13.04 -11.27
CA THR A 86 -8.88 -14.28 -10.96
C THR A 86 -8.46 -14.85 -9.60
N SER A 87 -7.16 -14.90 -9.31
CA SER A 87 -6.63 -15.39 -8.02
C SER A 87 -7.07 -14.54 -6.82
N LYS A 88 -7.46 -13.28 -7.05
CA LYS A 88 -7.97 -12.36 -6.04
C LYS A 88 -9.50 -12.28 -6.00
N GLY A 89 -10.20 -13.07 -6.82
CA GLY A 89 -11.66 -13.02 -6.94
C GLY A 89 -12.18 -11.70 -7.52
N ILE A 90 -11.34 -10.95 -8.23
CA ILE A 90 -11.71 -9.68 -8.88
C ILE A 90 -12.32 -10.01 -10.24
N LYS A 91 -13.57 -9.60 -10.45
CA LYS A 91 -14.26 -9.82 -11.73
C LYS A 91 -13.69 -8.91 -12.81
N CYS A 92 -13.38 -9.49 -13.97
CA CYS A 92 -13.04 -8.77 -15.19
C CYS A 92 -13.84 -9.31 -16.38
N GLN A 93 -14.01 -8.49 -17.42
CA GLN A 93 -14.61 -8.92 -18.69
C GLN A 93 -13.51 -9.11 -19.73
N ARG A 94 -13.55 -10.23 -20.43
CA ARG A 94 -12.69 -10.49 -21.59
C ARG A 94 -13.45 -10.17 -22.87
N GLY A 95 -12.81 -9.41 -23.76
CA GLY A 95 -13.27 -9.16 -25.11
C GLY A 95 -12.32 -9.76 -26.13
N PHE A 96 -12.85 -10.17 -27.27
CA PHE A 96 -12.09 -10.48 -28.46
C PHE A 96 -12.61 -9.57 -29.57
N MET A 97 -11.70 -9.00 -30.36
CA MET A 97 -12.01 -8.25 -31.57
C MET A 97 -11.69 -9.11 -32.78
#